data_AF-A0A497PTM7-F1
#
_entry.id   AF-A0A497PTM7-F1
#
_cell.length_a   1.000
_cell.length_b   1.000
_cell.length_c   1.000
_cell.angle_alpha   90.00
_cell.angle_beta   90.00
_cell.angle_gamma   90.00
#
_symmetry.space_group_name_H-M   'P 1'
#
loop_
_entity.id
_entity.type
_entity.pdbx_description
1 polymer ?
#
loop_
_entity_poly.entity_id
_entity_poly.type
_entity_poly.pdbx_seq_one_letter_code
_entity_poly.pdbx_strand_id
1 'polypeptide(L)' 'MANKKKWIQEAIKRPGAFKKKAKKAGMSTSEYAKKVSKKGSKASTRTKKQAALAKTLSKMRKKKGK' A
#
# COMPACT_ATOMS: atom_id res chain seq x y z
N MET A 1 -0.54 14.61 17.23
CA MET A 1 -0.19 14.10 15.87
C MET A 1 -0.09 12.58 15.74
N ALA A 2 0.03 11.81 16.83
CA ALA A 2 -0.01 10.35 16.80
C ALA A 2 -1.41 9.78 16.45
N ASN A 3 -2.48 10.43 16.91
CA ASN A 3 -3.85 9.93 16.79
C ASN A 3 -4.36 9.85 15.34
N LYS A 4 -3.94 10.76 14.43
CA LYS A 4 -4.36 10.72 13.02
C LYS A 4 -3.80 9.53 12.22
N LYS A 5 -2.63 9.00 12.58
CA LYS A 5 -2.10 7.78 11.95
C LYS A 5 -2.75 6.52 12.52
N LYS A 6 -3.06 6.54 13.83
CA LYS A 6 -3.67 5.41 14.53
C LYS A 6 -5.06 5.07 13.98
N TRP A 7 -5.97 6.03 13.79
CA TRP A 7 -7.31 5.72 13.27
C TRP A 7 -7.30 5.09 11.86
N ILE A 8 -6.38 5.52 10.98
CA ILE A 8 -6.24 4.93 9.63
C ILE A 8 -5.69 3.50 9.74
N GLN A 9 -4.75 3.26 10.65
CA GLN A 9 -4.17 1.92 10.85
C GLN A 9 -5.19 0.96 11.45
N GLU A 10 -6.01 1.43 12.39
CA GLU A 10 -7.11 0.67 13.00
C GLU A 10 -8.21 0.33 11.98
N ALA A 11 -8.53 1.25 11.06
CA ALA A 11 -9.49 1.00 9.99
C ALA A 11 -9.00 -0.05 8.95
N ILE A 12 -7.68 -0.28 8.87
CA ILE A 12 -7.11 -1.27 7.94
C ILE A 12 -7.12 -2.65 8.62
N LYS A 13 -8.08 -3.50 8.23
CA LYS A 13 -8.24 -4.88 8.74
C LYS A 13 -6.97 -5.76 8.71
N ARG A 14 -5.99 -5.46 7.85
CA ARG A 14 -4.75 -6.24 7.69
C ARG A 14 -3.56 -5.31 7.47
N PRO A 15 -3.09 -4.61 8.51
CA PRO A 15 -1.99 -3.66 8.36
C PRO A 15 -0.72 -4.42 7.94
N GLY A 16 0.07 -3.83 7.04
CA GLY A 16 1.35 -4.41 6.59
C GLY A 16 1.26 -5.63 5.66
N ALA A 17 0.07 -6.22 5.41
CA ALA A 17 -0.06 -7.40 4.55
C ALA A 17 0.48 -7.18 3.13
N PHE A 18 0.31 -5.97 2.58
CA PHE A 18 0.85 -5.59 1.27
C PHE A 18 2.38 -5.45 1.30
N LYS A 19 2.94 -4.90 2.38
CA LYS A 19 4.40 -4.79 2.59
C LYS A 19 5.04 -6.17 2.69
N LYS A 20 4.38 -7.14 3.34
CA LYS A 20 4.86 -8.53 3.41
C LYS A 20 4.90 -9.19 2.03
N LYS A 21 3.88 -8.97 1.19
CA LYS A 21 3.87 -9.44 -0.20
C LYS A 21 4.96 -8.81 -1.07
N ALA A 22 5.16 -7.49 -0.93
CA ALA A 22 6.22 -6.78 -1.64
C ALA A 22 7.61 -7.32 -1.27
N LYS A 23 7.88 -7.48 0.05
CA LYS A 23 9.13 -8.08 0.55
C LYS A 23 9.34 -9.49 0.03
N LYS A 24 8.30 -10.33 0.02
CA LYS A 24 8.37 -11.69 -0.56
C LYS A 24 8.71 -11.67 -2.05
N ALA A 25 8.30 -10.63 -2.77
CA ALA A 25 8.62 -10.44 -4.17
C ALA A 25 9.98 -9.75 -4.39
N GLY A 26 10.77 -9.49 -3.34
CA GLY A 26 12.04 -8.76 -3.43
C GLY A 26 11.90 -7.29 -3.83
N MET A 27 10.70 -6.71 -3.70
CA MET A 27 10.37 -5.37 -4.20
C MET A 27 10.01 -4.42 -3.07
N SER A 28 10.28 -3.13 -3.27
CA SER A 28 9.69 -2.11 -2.41
C SER A 28 8.17 -2.09 -2.56
N THR A 29 7.45 -1.55 -1.57
CA THR A 29 5.99 -1.40 -1.64
C THR A 29 5.55 -0.56 -2.83
N SER A 30 6.34 0.43 -3.24
CA SER A 30 6.06 1.29 -4.40
C SER A 30 6.22 0.52 -5.71
N GLU A 31 7.32 -0.23 -5.86
CA GLU A 31 7.58 -1.04 -7.05
C GLU A 31 6.57 -2.18 -7.19
N TYR A 32 6.28 -2.87 -6.09
CA TYR A 32 5.26 -3.91 -6.07
C TYR A 32 3.89 -3.33 -6.43
N ALA A 33 3.53 -2.14 -5.93
CA ALA A 33 2.31 -1.44 -6.33
C ALA A 33 2.28 -1.08 -7.82
N LYS A 34 3.40 -0.68 -8.43
CA LYS A 34 3.50 -0.47 -9.88
C LYS A 34 3.31 -1.79 -10.64
N LYS A 35 4.03 -2.85 -10.25
CA LYS A 35 3.96 -4.18 -10.88
C LYS A 35 2.54 -4.73 -10.88
N VAL A 36 1.87 -4.73 -9.72
CA VAL A 36 0.53 -5.31 -9.61
C VAL A 36 -0.56 -4.46 -10.25
N SER A 37 -0.32 -3.17 -10.47
CA SER A 37 -1.22 -2.25 -11.19
C SER A 37 -1.05 -2.28 -12.72
N LYS A 38 -0.05 -2.98 -13.29
CA LYS A 38 0.09 -3.07 -14.76
C LYS A 38 -1.10 -3.83 -15.39
N LYS A 39 -1.51 -3.41 -16.59
CA LYS A 39 -2.50 -4.12 -17.41
C LYS A 39 -1.93 -5.52 -17.72
N GLY A 40 -2.72 -6.58 -17.48
CA GLY A 40 -2.26 -7.98 -17.57
C GLY A 40 -1.62 -8.56 -16.30
N SER A 41 -1.53 -7.81 -15.20
CA SER A 41 -1.05 -8.33 -13.92
C SER A 41 -1.95 -9.46 -13.38
N LYS A 42 -1.33 -10.63 -13.15
CA LYS A 42 -1.91 -11.81 -12.48
C LYS A 42 -2.21 -11.60 -10.99
N ALA A 43 -2.00 -10.40 -10.45
CA ALA A 43 -2.29 -10.11 -9.06
C ALA A 43 -3.80 -10.12 -8.81
N SER A 44 -4.21 -10.78 -7.72
CA SER A 44 -5.61 -10.82 -7.30
C SER A 44 -6.21 -9.44 -7.07
N THR A 45 -7.53 -9.32 -7.21
CA THR A 45 -8.28 -8.07 -6.98
C THR A 45 -7.96 -7.44 -5.63
N ARG A 46 -7.79 -8.27 -4.59
CA ARG A 46 -7.37 -7.80 -3.26
C ARG A 46 -5.99 -7.15 -3.27
N THR A 47 -5.03 -7.72 -4.00
CA THR A 47 -3.67 -7.17 -4.11
C THR A 47 -3.68 -5.86 -4.89
N LYS A 48 -4.51 -5.74 -5.93
CA LYS A 48 -4.73 -4.49 -6.68
C LYS A 48 -5.32 -3.39 -5.79
N LYS A 49 -6.36 -3.69 -4.99
CA LYS A 49 -6.93 -2.75 -4.00
C LYS A 49 -5.90 -2.32 -2.95
N GLN A 50 -5.10 -3.26 -2.45
CA GLN A 50 -4.01 -2.97 -1.50
C GLN A 50 -2.93 -2.07 -2.11
N ALA A 51 -2.62 -2.23 -3.39
CA ALA A 51 -1.69 -1.36 -4.10
C ALA A 51 -2.22 0.06 -4.29
N ALA A 52 -3.51 0.21 -4.62
CA ALA A 52 -4.17 1.50 -4.69
C ALA A 52 -4.14 2.22 -3.34
N LEU A 53 -4.49 1.52 -2.25
CA LEU A 53 -4.40 2.04 -0.89
C LEU A 53 -2.96 2.46 -0.55
N ALA A 54 -1.95 1.65 -0.87
CA ALA A 54 -0.55 1.98 -0.62
C ALA A 54 -0.10 3.25 -1.37
N LYS A 55 -0.56 3.45 -2.62
CA LYS A 55 -0.33 4.69 -3.38
C LYS A 55 -0.99 5.89 -2.70
N THR A 56 -2.24 5.76 -2.26
CA THR A 56 -2.96 6.83 -1.55
C THR A 56 -2.29 7.22 -0.24
N LEU A 57 -1.92 6.24 0.59
CA LEU A 57 -1.20 6.48 1.85
C LEU A 57 0.17 7.14 1.61
N SER A 58 0.88 6.74 0.55
CA SER A 58 2.15 7.35 0.16
C SER A 58 1.97 8.82 -0.24
N LYS A 59 0.95 9.15 -1.06
CA LYS A 59 0.60 10.53 -1.43
C LYS A 59 0.23 11.37 -0.21
N MET A 60 -0.61 10.84 0.68
CA MET A 60 -1.01 11.51 1.92
C MET A 60 0.20 11.81 2.82
N ARG A 61 1.16 10.87 2.90
CA ARG A 61 2.42 11.08 3.63
C ARG A 61 3.27 12.19 3.01
N LYS A 62 3.36 12.26 1.67
CA LYS A 62 4.11 13.31 0.97
C LYS A 62 3.47 14.68 1.16
N LYS A 63 2.13 14.79 1.09
CA LYS A 63 1.40 16.04 1.30
C LYS A 63 1.60 16.59 2.72
N LYS A 64 1.83 15.73 3.71
CA LYS A 64 2.10 16.14 5.09
C LYS A 64 3.52 16.70 5.31
N GLY A 65 4.46 16.42 4.41
CA GLY A 65 5.85 16.89 4.50
C GLY A 65 6.13 18.18 3.73
N LYS A 66 5.12 18.74 3.06
CA LYS A 66 5.10 20.12 2.55
C LYS A 66 4.20 20.93 3.47
#